data_AF-A0A7J3J4V7-F1
#
_entry.id   AF-A0A7J3J4V7-F1
#
_cell.length_a   1.000
_cell.length_b   1.000
_cell.length_c   1.000
_cell.angle_alpha   90.00
_cell.angle_beta   90.00
_cell.angle_gamma   90.00
#
_symmetry.space_group_name_H-M   'P 1'
#
loop_
_entity.id
_entity.type
_entity.pdbx_description
1 polymer ?
#
loop_
_entity_poly.entity_id
_entity_poly.type
_entity_poly.pdbx_seq_one_letter_code
_entity_poly.pdbx_strand_id
1 'polypeptide(L)'
;MIPNEKLMLIPFSTEDEAHYVSSVLNSSITQLFVASYVIETAISTHITERIRIPKFDQNNPLHLKLSSLSKKAHTLAKQIYENKQNDLIENLQQIEEEIDKLVSELYGITDEELSA
;
A
#
# COMPACT_ATOMS: atom_id res chain seq x y z
N MET A 1 10.23 -9.62 -16.96
CA MET A 1 9.99 -8.22 -17.37
C MET A 1 11.28 -7.45 -17.23
N ILE A 2 11.59 -6.53 -18.16
CA ILE A 2 12.69 -5.57 -18.01
C ILE A 2 12.04 -4.22 -17.67
N PRO A 3 12.36 -3.59 -16.52
CA PRO A 3 11.79 -2.30 -16.16
C PRO A 3 12.25 -1.20 -17.12
N ASN A 4 11.33 -0.34 -17.57
CA ASN A 4 11.63 0.91 -18.26
C ASN A 4 12.24 1.93 -17.26
N GLU A 5 13.02 2.92 -17.72
CA GLU A 5 13.74 3.89 -16.87
C GLU A 5 12.90 4.66 -15.83
N LYS A 6 11.57 4.58 -15.90
CA LYS A 6 10.63 5.22 -14.96
C LYS A 6 10.10 4.28 -13.87
N LEU A 7 10.50 3.02 -13.86
CA LEU A 7 10.08 2.04 -12.86
C LEU A 7 11.12 1.91 -11.75
N MET A 8 10.68 2.07 -10.51
CA MET A 8 11.47 1.76 -9.32
C MET A 8 11.15 0.33 -8.86
N LEU A 9 12.18 -0.41 -8.46
CA LEU A 9 12.05 -1.75 -7.90
C LEU A 9 12.58 -1.76 -6.47
N ILE A 10 11.83 -2.38 -5.57
CA ILE A 10 12.24 -2.62 -4.18
C ILE A 10 12.39 -4.14 -3.99
N PRO A 11 13.61 -4.66 -3.75
CA PRO A 11 13.81 -6.08 -3.53
C PRO A 11 13.41 -6.48 -2.11
N PHE A 12 12.73 -7.62 -1.97
CA PHE A 12 12.34 -8.20 -0.68
C PHE A 12 12.77 -9.66 -0.58
N SER A 13 13.01 -10.13 0.64
CA SER A 13 13.44 -11.52 0.88
C SER A 13 12.27 -12.45 1.15
N THR A 14 11.12 -11.93 1.56
CA THR A 14 9.92 -12.69 1.87
C THR A 14 8.69 -12.07 1.20
N GLU A 15 7.72 -12.93 0.90
CA GLU A 15 6.42 -12.50 0.40
C GLU A 15 5.68 -11.63 1.43
N ASP A 16 5.84 -11.91 2.73
CA ASP A 16 5.19 -11.12 3.78
C ASP A 16 5.72 -9.69 3.85
N GLU A 17 7.04 -9.51 3.74
CA GLU A 17 7.64 -8.17 3.70
C GLU A 17 7.17 -7.41 2.46
N ALA A 18 7.16 -8.07 1.29
CA ALA A 18 6.67 -7.47 0.06
C ALA A 18 5.22 -7.00 0.18
N HIS A 19 4.33 -7.85 0.70
CA HIS A 19 2.93 -7.51 0.87
C HIS A 19 2.69 -6.44 1.93
N TYR A 20 3.45 -6.45 3.03
CA TYR A 20 3.43 -5.37 4.03
C TYR A 20 3.78 -4.02 3.39
N VAL A 21 4.89 -3.95 2.65
CA VAL A 21 5.28 -2.71 1.97
C VAL A 21 4.23 -2.29 0.94
N SER A 22 3.67 -3.24 0.17
CA SER A 22 2.58 -2.95 -0.75
C SER A 22 1.34 -2.38 -0.07
N SER A 23 0.94 -2.87 1.11
CA SER A 23 -0.19 -2.28 1.85
C SER A 23 0.08 -0.83 2.26
N VAL A 24 1.29 -0.53 2.73
CA VAL A 24 1.63 0.85 3.11
C VAL A 24 1.66 1.75 1.88
N LEU A 25 2.21 1.29 0.76
CA LEU A 25 2.29 2.07 -0.48
C LEU A 25 0.93 2.30 -1.16
N ASN A 26 0.02 1.34 -1.04
CA ASN A 26 -1.32 1.43 -1.63
C ASN A 26 -2.31 2.22 -0.75
N SER A 27 -1.95 2.59 0.47
CA SER A 27 -2.87 3.32 1.36
C SER A 27 -3.16 4.74 0.87
N SER A 28 -4.33 5.26 1.23
CA SER A 28 -4.73 6.64 0.91
C SER A 28 -3.75 7.68 1.47
N ILE A 29 -3.20 7.46 2.67
CA ILE A 29 -2.18 8.33 3.28
C ILE A 29 -0.96 8.45 2.37
N THR A 30 -0.45 7.33 1.87
CA THR A 30 0.71 7.34 0.98
C THR A 30 0.37 7.96 -0.36
N GLN A 31 -0.80 7.65 -0.93
CA GLN A 31 -1.26 8.26 -2.17
C GLN A 31 -1.42 9.78 -2.06
N LEU A 32 -1.98 10.28 -0.95
CA LEU A 32 -2.12 11.70 -0.66
C LEU A 32 -0.76 12.37 -0.50
N PHE A 33 0.16 11.74 0.23
CA PHE A 33 1.53 12.24 0.38
C PHE A 33 2.21 12.37 -0.99
N VAL A 34 2.12 11.33 -1.83
CA VAL A 34 2.64 11.35 -3.20
C VAL A 34 2.00 12.49 -3.98
N ALA A 35 0.66 12.59 -3.99
CA ALA A 35 -0.09 13.62 -4.72
C ALA A 35 0.28 15.05 -4.31
N SER A 36 0.51 15.29 -3.01
CA SER A 36 0.95 16.59 -2.49
C SER A 36 2.34 17.00 -3.00
N TYR A 37 3.14 16.04 -3.44
CA TYR A 37 4.52 16.24 -3.85
C TYR A 37 4.72 16.32 -5.39
N VAL A 38 3.76 15.85 -6.20
CA VAL A 38 3.90 15.81 -7.68
C VAL A 38 3.71 17.18 -8.37
N ILE A 39 3.97 18.29 -7.69
CA ILE A 39 3.77 19.63 -8.29
C ILE A 39 4.77 19.93 -9.44
N GLU A 40 5.90 19.23 -9.55
CA GLU A 40 6.91 19.52 -10.57
C GLU A 40 7.33 18.30 -11.39
N THR A 41 6.54 17.97 -12.43
CA THR A 41 6.87 17.34 -13.74
C THR A 41 7.86 16.15 -13.86
N ALA A 42 8.45 15.65 -12.79
CA ALA A 42 9.30 14.47 -12.74
C ALA A 42 9.13 13.82 -11.36
N ILE A 43 8.72 12.55 -11.33
CA ILE A 43 8.83 11.72 -10.13
C ILE A 43 10.33 11.50 -9.91
N SER A 44 10.98 12.46 -9.27
CA SER A 44 12.38 12.34 -8.90
C SER A 44 12.51 11.12 -8.00
N THR A 45 13.56 10.33 -8.23
CA THR A 45 13.85 9.03 -7.59
C THR A 45 13.95 9.07 -6.06
N HIS A 46 13.72 10.24 -5.43
CA HIS A 46 13.76 10.48 -4.00
C HIS A 46 12.41 10.31 -3.28
N ILE A 47 11.32 9.92 -3.95
CA ILE A 47 10.02 9.75 -3.28
C ILE A 47 10.08 8.67 -2.18
N THR A 48 10.88 7.63 -2.38
CA THR A 48 11.14 6.58 -1.39
C THR A 48 12.01 7.06 -0.22
N GLU A 49 12.75 8.17 -0.36
CA GLU A 49 13.48 8.78 0.77
C GLU A 49 12.57 9.58 1.68
N ARG A 50 11.39 9.99 1.19
CA ARG A 50 10.44 10.85 1.91
C ARG A 50 9.25 10.09 2.50
N ILE A 51 8.84 8.98 1.88
CA ILE A 51 7.88 8.05 2.47
C ILE A 51 8.65 7.10 3.39
N ARG A 52 8.63 7.39 4.69
CA ARG A 52 9.28 6.53 5.68
C ARG A 52 8.39 5.33 6.00
N ILE A 53 8.58 4.23 5.29
CA ILE A 53 7.94 2.95 5.62
C ILE A 53 8.69 2.32 6.81
N PRO A 54 8.03 2.02 7.93
CA PRO A 54 8.66 1.30 9.03
C PRO A 54 9.21 -0.05 8.55
N LYS A 55 10.35 -0.48 9.09
CA LYS A 55 10.94 -1.76 8.68
C LYS A 55 10.01 -2.89 9.11
N PHE A 56 9.75 -3.82 8.20
CA PHE A 56 8.93 -5.00 8.49
C PHE A 56 9.51 -5.77 9.68
N ASP A 57 8.61 -6.24 10.54
CA ASP A 57 8.93 -7.02 11.74
C ASP A 57 7.95 -8.18 11.80
N GLN A 58 8.48 -9.40 11.66
CA GLN A 58 7.73 -10.64 11.69
C GLN A 58 7.09 -10.94 13.06
N ASN A 59 7.50 -10.25 14.12
CA ASN A 59 6.89 -10.38 15.45
C ASN A 59 5.83 -9.30 15.72
N ASN A 60 5.69 -8.31 14.83
CA ASN A 60 4.71 -7.25 14.98
C ASN A 60 3.36 -7.69 14.37
N PRO A 61 2.30 -7.85 15.18
CA PRO A 61 1.01 -8.33 14.70
C PRO A 61 0.35 -7.36 13.71
N LEU A 62 0.57 -6.05 13.84
CA LEU A 62 0.07 -5.05 12.89
C LEU A 62 0.74 -5.23 11.52
N HIS A 63 2.06 -5.44 11.49
CA HIS A 63 2.78 -5.68 10.23
C HIS A 63 2.31 -6.97 9.53
N LEU A 64 2.13 -8.05 10.28
CA LEU A 64 1.60 -9.31 9.75
C LEU A 64 0.17 -9.17 9.24
N LYS A 65 -0.66 -8.40 9.96
CA LYS A 65 -2.05 -8.14 9.58
C LYS A 65 -2.12 -7.35 8.27
N LEU A 66 -1.33 -6.29 8.13
CA LEU A 66 -1.20 -5.50 6.90
C LEU A 66 -0.75 -6.38 5.72
N SER A 67 0.27 -7.22 5.91
CA SER A 67 0.70 -8.21 4.91
C SER A 67 -0.47 -9.13 4.49
N SER A 68 -1.20 -9.69 5.45
CA SER A 68 -2.32 -10.59 5.17
C SER A 68 -3.46 -9.91 4.41
N LEU A 69 -3.81 -8.67 4.77
CA LEU A 69 -4.83 -7.90 4.07
C LEU A 69 -4.40 -7.56 2.64
N SER A 70 -3.14 -7.16 2.46
CA SER A 70 -2.56 -6.93 1.14
C SER A 70 -2.66 -8.17 0.25
N LYS A 71 -2.32 -9.36 0.76
CA LYS A 71 -2.47 -10.63 0.03
C LYS A 71 -3.91 -10.90 -0.42
N LYS A 72 -4.87 -10.64 0.46
CA LYS A 72 -6.31 -10.78 0.14
C LYS A 72 -6.73 -9.76 -0.92
N ALA A 73 -6.35 -8.50 -0.78
CA ALA A 73 -6.64 -7.45 -1.76
C ALA A 73 -6.12 -7.83 -3.15
N HIS A 74 -4.87 -8.30 -3.27
CA HIS A 74 -4.31 -8.73 -4.55
C HIS A 74 -5.07 -9.94 -5.14
N THR A 75 -5.52 -10.86 -4.31
CA THR A 75 -6.32 -12.01 -4.75
C THR A 75 -7.68 -11.57 -5.29
N LEU A 76 -8.38 -10.67 -4.59
CA LEU A 76 -9.66 -10.12 -5.04
C LEU A 76 -9.48 -9.28 -6.30
N ALA A 77 -8.48 -8.40 -6.35
CA ALA A 77 -8.18 -7.60 -7.53
C ALA A 77 -7.94 -8.49 -8.76
N LYS A 78 -7.19 -9.59 -8.60
CA LYS A 78 -7.01 -10.58 -9.67
C LYS A 78 -8.35 -11.17 -10.14
N GLN A 79 -9.22 -11.56 -9.21
CA GLN A 79 -10.55 -12.09 -9.55
C GLN A 79 -11.45 -11.05 -10.25
N ILE A 80 -11.43 -9.80 -9.81
CA ILE A 80 -12.19 -8.71 -10.41
C ILE A 80 -11.70 -8.44 -11.84
N TYR A 81 -10.40 -8.25 -12.04
CA TYR A 81 -9.87 -7.80 -13.33
C TYR A 81 -9.68 -8.94 -14.35
N GLU A 82 -9.25 -10.13 -13.92
CA GLU A 82 -9.04 -11.26 -14.83
C GLU A 82 -10.32 -12.07 -15.04
N ASN A 83 -11.07 -12.35 -13.96
CA ASN A 83 -12.27 -13.19 -14.01
C ASN A 83 -13.58 -12.39 -14.14
N LYS A 84 -13.51 -11.05 -14.17
CA LYS A 84 -14.67 -10.14 -14.30
C LYS A 84 -15.71 -10.30 -13.19
N GLN A 85 -15.27 -10.67 -11.98
CA GLN A 85 -16.12 -10.84 -10.80
C GLN A 85 -16.36 -9.49 -10.11
N ASN A 86 -17.19 -8.64 -10.72
CA ASN A 86 -17.48 -7.29 -10.23
C ASN A 86 -18.21 -7.28 -8.88
N ASP A 87 -18.83 -8.39 -8.47
CA ASP A 87 -19.46 -8.58 -7.17
C ASP A 87 -18.46 -8.50 -6.00
N LEU A 88 -17.16 -8.66 -6.26
CA LEU A 88 -16.11 -8.59 -5.25
C LEU A 88 -15.57 -7.17 -5.01
N ILE A 89 -16.04 -6.17 -5.76
CA ILE A 89 -15.56 -4.78 -5.65
C ILE A 89 -15.80 -4.22 -4.25
N GLU A 90 -17.00 -4.44 -3.68
CA GLU A 90 -17.32 -3.97 -2.32
C GLU A 90 -16.42 -4.65 -1.28
N ASN A 91 -16.12 -5.94 -1.45
CA ASN A 91 -15.22 -6.68 -0.54
C ASN A 91 -13.78 -6.15 -0.63
N LEU A 92 -13.31 -5.80 -1.83
CA LEU A 92 -11.99 -5.18 -2.01
C LEU A 92 -11.95 -3.82 -1.32
N GLN A 93 -12.97 -2.99 -1.51
CA GLN A 93 -13.06 -1.68 -0.88
C GLN A 93 -13.01 -1.77 0.66
N GLN A 94 -13.73 -2.71 1.27
CA GLN A 94 -13.68 -2.91 2.72
C GLN A 94 -12.28 -3.30 3.22
N ILE A 95 -11.54 -4.10 2.45
CA ILE A 95 -10.16 -4.47 2.79
C ILE A 95 -9.23 -3.27 2.65
N GLU A 96 -9.39 -2.45 1.62
CA GLU A 96 -8.61 -1.23 1.42
C GLU A 96 -8.87 -0.21 2.54
N GLU A 97 -10.13 -0.05 2.97
CA GLU A 97 -10.48 0.77 4.13
C GLU A 97 -9.88 0.23 5.45
N GLU A 98 -9.82 -1.09 5.64
CA GLU A 98 -9.14 -1.69 6.80
C GLU A 98 -7.63 -1.47 6.76
N ILE A 99 -7.02 -1.57 5.57
CA ILE A 99 -5.60 -1.24 5.38
C ILE A 99 -5.34 0.23 5.73
N ASP A 100 -6.16 1.15 5.26
CA ASP A 100 -5.99 2.59 5.52
C ASP A 100 -6.02 2.91 7.02
N LYS A 101 -6.95 2.32 7.77
CA LYS A 101 -7.03 2.47 9.24
C LYS A 101 -5.80 1.90 9.96
N LEU A 102 -5.30 0.75 9.52
CA LEU A 102 -4.10 0.16 10.14
C LEU A 102 -2.83 0.94 9.77
N VAL A 103 -2.80 1.56 8.60
CA VAL A 103 -1.70 2.43 8.19
C VAL A 103 -1.77 3.78 8.93
N SER A 104 -2.96 4.32 9.20
CA SER A 104 -3.07 5.51 10.06
C SER A 104 -2.57 5.21 11.48
N GLU A 105 -2.94 4.06 12.05
CA GLU A 105 -2.42 3.59 13.34
C GLU A 105 -0.88 3.45 13.32
N LEU A 106 -0.33 2.89 12.24
CA LEU A 106 1.12 2.73 12.06
C LEU A 106 1.86 4.08 12.09
N TYR A 107 1.25 5.14 11.57
CA TYR A 107 1.82 6.48 11.56
C TYR A 107 1.38 7.36 12.74
N GLY A 108 0.47 6.88 13.59
CA GLY A 108 -0.11 7.65 14.69
C GLY A 108 -0.99 8.82 14.24
N ILE A 109 -1.62 8.70 13.07
CA ILE A 109 -2.54 9.69 12.48
C ILE A 109 -3.96 9.38 12.98
N THR A 110 -4.72 10.38 13.41
CA THR A 110 -6.08 10.15 13.93
C THR A 110 -7.11 10.00 12.80
N ASP A 111 -8.26 9.39 13.10
CA ASP A 111 -9.35 9.21 12.13
C ASP A 111 -9.87 10.55 11.57
N GLU A 112 -9.79 11.64 12.35
CA GLU A 112 -10.17 12.97 11.86
C GLU A 112 -9.27 13.46 10.72
N GLU A 113 -7.96 13.18 10.79
CA GLU A 113 -6.98 13.55 9.77
C GLU A 113 -7.11 12.68 8.50
N LEU A 114 -7.64 11.46 8.62
CA LEU A 114 -7.86 10.54 7.50
C LEU A 114 -9.07 10.92 6.62
N SER A 115 -10.02 11.67 7.17
CA SER A 115 -11.29 12.03 6.50
C SER A 115 -11.28 13.39 5.77
N ALA A 116 -10.18 14.13 5.83
CA ALA A 116 -10.02 15.49 5.29
C ALA A 116 -9.49 15.50 3.84
#